data_AF-A0A950TYN3-F1
#
_entry.id   AF-A0A950TYN3-F1
#
_cell.length_a   1.000
_cell.length_b   1.000
_cell.length_c   1.000
_cell.angle_alpha   90.00
_cell.angle_beta   90.00
_cell.angle_gamma   90.00
#
_symmetry.space_group_name_H-M   'P 1'
#
loop_
_entity.id
_entity.type
_entity.pdbx_description
1 polymer ?
#
loop_
_entity_poly.entity_id
_entity_poly.type
_entity_poly.pdbx_seq_one_letter_code
_entity_poly.pdbx_strand_id
1 'polypeptide(L)'
;MVWTANVGSFVFSSPAGANGIVYVGSYEQRLYALNATTGAVVWTGATGGAVSSSPAVANGMVYVGSLDHKMSAFGLPASTSAARGASSSSPAR
;
A
#
# COMPACT_ATOMS: atom_id res chain seq x y z
N MET A 1 6.32 -6.04 -19.70
CA MET A 1 6.66 -5.25 -18.50
C MET A 1 5.70 -4.07 -18.45
N VAL A 2 4.91 -3.90 -17.39
CA VAL A 2 3.88 -2.83 -17.30
C VAL A 2 4.45 -1.56 -16.68
N TRP A 3 5.19 -1.69 -15.58
CA TRP A 3 5.91 -0.60 -14.93
C TRP A 3 7.10 -1.15 -14.13
N THR A 4 7.99 -0.23 -13.73
CA THR A 4 9.03 -0.44 -12.72
C THR A 4 9.05 0.76 -11.79
N ALA A 5 9.41 0.57 -10.53
CA ALA A 5 9.43 1.62 -9.52
C ALA A 5 10.73 1.57 -8.71
N ASN A 6 11.26 2.74 -8.37
CA ASN A 6 12.39 2.85 -7.46
C ASN A 6 11.87 2.88 -6.01
N VAL A 7 12.37 1.96 -5.18
CA VAL A 7 11.99 1.81 -3.77
C VAL A 7 13.19 1.98 -2.82
N GLY A 8 14.13 2.83 -3.23
CA GLY A 8 15.22 3.37 -2.40
C GLY A 8 16.38 2.41 -2.13
N SER A 9 16.10 1.14 -1.86
CA SER A 9 17.10 0.14 -1.48
C SER A 9 16.69 -1.28 -1.89
N PHE A 10 17.41 -2.28 -1.40
CA PHE A 10 17.13 -3.69 -1.66
C PHE A 10 15.71 -4.08 -1.24
N VAL A 11 15.09 -4.88 -2.10
CA VAL A 11 13.77 -5.47 -1.88
C VAL A 11 13.96 -6.97 -1.71
N PHE A 12 13.88 -7.43 -0.46
CA PHE A 12 13.86 -8.86 -0.15
C PHE A 12 12.46 -9.35 0.23
N SER A 13 11.52 -8.43 0.45
CA SER A 13 10.14 -8.74 0.80
C SER A 13 9.33 -9.18 -0.42
N SER A 14 8.35 -10.06 -0.21
CA SER A 14 7.29 -10.28 -1.22
C SER A 14 6.28 -9.13 -1.16
N PRO A 15 5.65 -8.72 -2.27
CA PRO A 15 4.63 -7.68 -2.25
C PRO A 15 3.26 -8.18 -1.74
N ALA A 16 2.43 -7.29 -1.21
CA ALA A 16 1.02 -7.54 -0.88
C ALA A 16 0.11 -6.50 -1.55
N GLY A 17 -1.09 -6.89 -2.00
CA GLY A 17 -2.00 -5.99 -2.74
C GLY A 17 -3.35 -5.79 -2.05
N ALA A 18 -3.85 -4.55 -2.01
CA ALA A 18 -5.23 -4.24 -1.62
C ALA A 18 -5.65 -2.84 -2.10
N ASN A 19 -6.94 -2.66 -2.43
CA ASN A 19 -7.53 -1.37 -2.85
C ASN A 19 -6.78 -0.68 -4.00
N GLY A 20 -6.27 -1.43 -4.98
CA GLY A 20 -5.52 -0.87 -6.11
C GLY A 20 -4.11 -0.40 -5.75
N ILE A 21 -3.60 -0.79 -4.58
CA ILE A 21 -2.26 -0.45 -4.09
C ILE A 21 -1.47 -1.75 -3.84
N VAL A 22 -0.19 -1.72 -4.21
CA VAL A 22 0.80 -2.76 -3.89
C VAL A 22 1.73 -2.23 -2.81
N TYR A 23 1.92 -3.01 -1.75
CA TYR A 23 2.78 -2.72 -0.61
C TYR A 23 4.05 -3.55 -0.68
N VAL A 24 5.20 -2.93 -0.42
CA VAL A 24 6.50 -3.61 -0.42
C VAL A 24 7.45 -2.99 0.61
N GLY A 25 8.13 -3.84 1.37
CA GLY A 25 9.13 -3.43 2.35
C GLY A 25 10.50 -3.20 1.71
N SER A 26 11.20 -2.16 2.16
CA SER A 26 12.54 -1.78 1.71
C SER A 26 13.56 -1.75 2.84
N TYR A 27 14.83 -2.01 2.50
CA TYR A 27 15.96 -1.86 3.40
C TYR A 27 16.29 -0.39 3.74
N GLU A 28 15.67 0.59 3.06
CA GLU A 28 15.70 2.01 3.46
C GLU A 28 14.80 2.30 4.68
N GLN A 29 14.44 1.28 5.45
CA GLN A 29 13.60 1.39 6.66
C GLN A 29 12.17 1.90 6.40
N ARG A 30 11.65 1.59 5.22
CA ARG A 30 10.35 2.09 4.74
C ARG A 30 9.46 0.98 4.19
N LEU A 31 8.16 1.15 4.40
CA LEU A 31 7.12 0.52 3.60
C LEU A 31 6.73 1.46 2.46
N TYR A 32 6.71 0.94 1.23
CA TYR A 32 6.22 1.64 0.06
C TYR A 32 4.82 1.18 -0.29
N ALA A 33 3.94 2.13 -0.60
CA ALA A 33 2.64 1.90 -1.19
C ALA A 33 2.64 2.45 -2.62
N LEU A 34 2.52 1.57 -3.60
CA LEU A 34 2.58 1.88 -5.02
C LEU A 34 1.20 1.70 -5.65
N ASN A 35 0.84 2.57 -6.58
CA ASN A 35 -0.35 2.37 -7.39
C ASN A 35 -0.15 1.10 -8.24
N ALA A 36 -1.07 0.12 -8.12
CA ALA A 36 -0.92 -1.18 -8.76
C ALA A 36 -0.89 -1.11 -10.30
N THR A 37 -1.50 -0.08 -10.89
CA THR A 37 -1.58 0.10 -12.34
C THR A 37 -0.39 0.86 -12.90
N THR A 38 0.12 1.87 -12.19
CA THR A 38 1.16 2.79 -12.72
C THR A 38 2.53 2.60 -12.09
N GLY A 39 2.64 1.92 -10.95
CA GLY A 39 3.87 1.82 -10.16
C GLY A 39 4.24 3.11 -9.42
N ALA A 40 3.43 4.18 -9.55
CA ALA A 40 3.70 5.45 -8.87
C ALA A 40 3.60 5.29 -7.35
N VAL A 41 4.53 5.89 -6.62
CA VAL A 41 4.48 5.92 -5.15
C VAL A 41 3.27 6.77 -4.72
N VAL A 42 2.33 6.13 -4.02
CA VAL A 42 1.17 6.79 -3.41
C VAL A 42 1.59 7.39 -2.06
N TRP A 43 2.30 6.60 -1.24
CA TRP A 43 2.87 7.06 0.03
C TRP A 43 4.02 6.15 0.48
N THR A 44 4.78 6.62 1.48
CA THR A 44 5.77 5.82 2.20
C THR A 44 5.54 5.92 3.71
N GLY A 45 5.80 4.83 4.43
CA GLY A 45 5.71 4.77 5.88
C GLY A 45 7.07 4.43 6.49
N ALA A 46 7.57 5.27 7.38
CA ALA A 46 8.79 4.97 8.13
C ALA A 46 8.52 3.85 9.15
N THR A 47 9.43 2.89 9.24
CA THR A 47 9.31 1.73 10.16
C THR A 47 10.39 1.71 11.24
N GLY A 48 11.42 2.56 11.12
CA GLY A 48 12.52 2.66 12.09
C GLY A 48 13.62 1.61 11.92
N GLY A 49 13.38 0.54 11.16
CA GLY A 49 14.36 -0.47 10.81
C GLY A 49 14.12 -1.05 9.43
N ALA A 50 15.12 -1.68 8.82
CA ALA A 50 15.00 -2.26 7.48
C ALA A 50 13.86 -3.29 7.43
N VAL A 51 13.05 -3.26 6.36
CA VAL A 51 11.91 -4.15 6.18
C VAL A 51 12.29 -5.27 5.23
N SER A 52 12.73 -6.40 5.79
CA SER A 52 12.99 -7.64 5.03
C SER A 52 11.77 -8.58 5.00
N SER A 53 10.78 -8.35 5.87
CA SER A 53 9.58 -9.18 5.97
C SER A 53 8.55 -8.86 4.87
N SER A 54 7.77 -9.86 4.47
CA SER A 54 6.63 -9.67 3.57
C SER A 54 5.51 -8.90 4.28
N PRO A 55 4.92 -7.85 3.68
CA PRO A 55 3.77 -7.18 4.25
C PRO A 55 2.54 -8.11 4.29
N ALA A 56 1.69 -7.93 5.31
CA ALA A 56 0.41 -8.63 5.41
C ALA A 56 -0.72 -7.61 5.44
N VAL A 57 -1.81 -7.86 4.71
CA VAL A 57 -2.98 -6.96 4.68
C VAL A 57 -4.16 -7.62 5.37
N ALA A 58 -4.72 -6.94 6.38
CA ALA A 58 -5.92 -7.38 7.07
C ALA A 58 -6.64 -6.20 7.73
N ASN A 59 -7.97 -6.28 7.82
CA ASN A 59 -8.80 -5.31 8.56
C ASN A 59 -8.55 -3.83 8.21
N GLY A 60 -8.35 -3.54 6.91
CA GLY A 60 -8.09 -2.16 6.47
C GLY A 60 -6.71 -1.63 6.85
N MET A 61 -5.75 -2.51 7.20
CA MET A 61 -4.38 -2.16 7.53
C MET A 61 -3.37 -3.05 6.80
N VAL A 62 -2.16 -2.54 6.63
CA VAL A 62 -0.98 -3.30 6.23
C VAL A 62 0.00 -3.36 7.39
N TYR A 63 0.49 -4.57 7.68
CA TYR A 63 1.40 -4.87 8.78
C TYR A 63 2.76 -5.29 8.23
N VAL A 64 3.84 -4.85 8.86
CA VAL A 64 5.22 -5.23 8.51
C VAL A 64 6.05 -5.40 9.76
N GLY A 65 6.93 -6.38 9.77
CA GLY A 65 8.02 -6.49 10.75
C GLY A 65 9.31 -5.87 10.21
N SER A 66 10.04 -5.18 11.08
CA SER A 66 11.33 -4.53 10.76
C SER A 66 12.48 -5.11 11.59
N LEU A 67 13.70 -4.94 11.10
CA LEU A 67 14.92 -5.40 11.79
C LEU A 67 15.26 -4.63 13.07
N ASP A 68 14.45 -3.64 13.47
CA ASP A 68 14.53 -2.95 14.77
C ASP A 68 13.70 -3.66 15.86
N HIS A 69 13.30 -4.91 15.62
CA HIS A 69 12.50 -5.75 16.52
C HIS A 69 11.07 -5.24 16.75
N LYS A 70 10.55 -4.39 15.86
CA LYS A 70 9.18 -3.87 15.94
C LYS A 70 8.29 -4.37 14.80
N MET A 71 6.99 -4.31 15.06
CA MET A 71 5.96 -4.39 14.03
C MET A 71 5.28 -3.04 13.86
N SER A 72 5.06 -2.65 12.61
CA SER A 72 4.36 -1.42 12.25
C SER A 72 3.08 -1.77 11.51
N ALA A 73 2.03 -0.96 11.73
CA ALA A 73 0.76 -1.06 11.01
C ALA A 73 0.41 0.29 10.38
N PHE A 74 -0.05 0.26 9.14
CA PHE A 74 -0.46 1.45 8.39
C PHE A 74 -1.87 1.27 7.86
N GLY A 75 -2.72 2.27 8.03
CA GLY A 75 -4.08 2.25 7.48
C GLY A 75 -4.07 2.27 5.96
N LEU A 76 -4.93 1.45 5.34
CA LEU A 76 -5.17 1.54 3.90
C LEU A 76 -6.11 2.71 3.61
N PRO A 77 -5.94 3.42 2.49
CA PRO A 77 -6.97 4.35 2.04
C PRO A 77 -8.28 3.58 1.83
N ALA A 78 -9.39 4.23 2.19
CA ALA A 78 -10.73 3.66 2.00
C ALA A 78 -10.89 3.23 0.54
N SER A 79 -11.41 2.01 0.33
CA SER A 79 -11.80 1.55 -0.99
C SER A 79 -12.96 2.43 -1.45
N THR A 80 -12.70 3.40 -2.32
CA THR A 80 -13.76 4.22 -2.91
C THR A 80 -14.63 3.34 -3.80
N SER A 81 -15.72 2.81 -3.24
CA SER A 81 -16.82 2.22 -4.01
C SER A 81 -17.80 3.28 -4.55
N ALA A 82 -17.45 4.58 -4.44
CA ALA A 82 -18.28 5.69 -4.89
C ALA A 82 -18.07 6.04 -6.38
N ALA A 83 -18.35 5.07 -7.27
CA ALA A 83 -18.55 5.34 -8.70
C ALA A 83 -19.58 4.38 -9.36
N ARG A 84 -20.40 3.68 -8.57
CA ARG A 84 -21.57 2.95 -9.09
C ARG A 84 -22.79 3.31 -8.24
N GLY A 85 -23.60 4.25 -8.74
CA GLY A 85 -24.92 4.51 -8.19
C GLY A 85 -25.22 5.97 -7.86
N ALA A 86 -25.09 6.87 -8.83
CA ALA A 86 -25.91 8.07 -8.87
C ALA A 86 -26.58 8.13 -10.25
N SER A 87 -27.47 7.16 -10.51
CA SER A 87 -28.44 7.27 -11.60
C SER A 87 -29.51 8.26 -11.16
N SER A 88 -29.65 9.31 -11.97
CA SER A 88 -30.77 10.24 -12.05
C SER A 88 -32.12 9.72 -11.54
N SER A 89 -32.73 10.46 -10.63
CA SER A 89 -34.16 10.72 -10.69
C SER A 89 -34.46 12.08 -10.05
N SER A 90 -34.79 13.04 -10.90
CA SER A 90 -35.51 14.24 -10.51
C SER A 90 -36.94 13.83 -10.12
N PRO A 91 -37.48 14.21 -8.96
CA PRO A 91 -38.92 14.28 -8.78
C PRO A 91 -39.37 15.70 -9.11
N ALA A 92 -40.16 15.82 -10.16
CA ALA A 92 -41.00 16.97 -10.38
C ALA A 92 -41.95 17.14 -9.20
N ARG A 93 -41.96 18.33 -8.58
CA ARG A 93 -43.19 19.09 -8.32
C ARG A 93 -42.88 20.55 -7.99
#